data_AF-A0A7S0W2I5-F1
#
_entry.id   AF-A0A7S0W2I5-F1
#
_cell.length_a   1.000
_cell.length_b   1.000
_cell.length_c   1.000
_cell.angle_alpha   90.00
_cell.angle_beta   90.00
_cell.angle_gamma   90.00
#
_symmetry.space_group_name_H-M   'P 1'
#
loop_
_entity.id
_entity.type
_entity.pdbx_description
1 polymer ?
#
loop_
_entity_poly.entity_id
_entity_poly.type
_entity_poly.pdbx_seq_one_letter_code
_entity_poly.pdbx_strand_id
1 'polypeptide(L)'
;HPEGGERGLNPDKGSRRLVTSTAAALLAQCYGDIKTLPGDTEECLLCQQKARQDAERAKDLRGLKQEHKKHLGQLGDGRSLTPRSGASYMLIAEAWVDRLRTYLLSSLHQVGPVDNSPLLDSSVPPNLVFDPLDLSQKNPPFVWVTPEVWAYIQQHFGGGPPISVTPLFDPEDLGGLTLQVNKLPNKALGLFNSGLCGSTDPPVCQE
;
A
#
# COMPACT_ATOMS: atom_id res chain seq x y z
N HIS A 1 27.51 -31.22 -36.06
CA HIS A 1 26.99 -31.51 -34.71
C HIS A 1 27.70 -30.60 -33.72
N PRO A 2 27.03 -29.61 -33.10
CA PRO A 2 27.63 -28.92 -31.98
C PRO A 2 27.48 -29.79 -30.73
N GLU A 3 28.58 -29.93 -30.00
CA GLU A 3 28.67 -30.65 -28.74
C GLU A 3 27.75 -29.97 -27.71
N GLY A 4 26.80 -30.74 -27.18
CA GLY A 4 25.86 -30.30 -26.17
C GLY A 4 26.58 -30.11 -24.84
N GLY A 5 27.04 -28.89 -24.56
CA GLY A 5 27.45 -28.49 -23.22
C GLY A 5 26.29 -28.68 -22.24
N GLU A 6 26.51 -29.49 -21.22
CA GLU A 6 25.55 -29.72 -20.13
C GLU A 6 25.14 -28.39 -19.51
N ARG A 7 23.91 -27.93 -19.81
CA ARG A 7 23.29 -26.80 -19.10
C ARG A 7 22.79 -27.31 -17.74
N GLY A 8 23.72 -27.64 -16.86
CA GLY A 8 23.42 -27.96 -15.47
C GLY A 8 22.94 -26.71 -14.74
N LEU A 9 21.94 -26.88 -13.87
CA LEU A 9 21.55 -25.86 -12.90
C LEU A 9 22.77 -25.60 -11.99
N ASN A 10 23.35 -24.40 -12.09
CA ASN A 10 24.53 -24.02 -11.33
C ASN A 10 24.28 -24.23 -9.81
N PRO A 11 25.03 -25.12 -9.14
CA PRO A 11 24.84 -25.45 -7.73
C PRO A 11 25.12 -24.27 -6.78
N ASP A 12 25.92 -23.29 -7.21
CA ASP A 12 26.38 -22.17 -6.38
C ASP A 12 25.38 -21.00 -6.35
N LYS A 13 24.34 -21.03 -7.18
CA LYS A 13 23.27 -20.03 -7.16
C LYS A 13 22.17 -20.53 -6.24
N GLY A 14 22.12 -20.00 -5.01
CA GLY A 14 21.23 -20.37 -3.90
C GLY A 14 19.71 -20.21 -4.11
N SER A 15 19.19 -20.52 -5.29
CA SER A 15 17.76 -20.62 -5.59
C SER A 15 17.48 -21.90 -6.38
N ARG A 16 17.70 -23.05 -5.76
CA ARG A 16 17.07 -24.30 -6.22
C ARG A 16 15.61 -24.25 -5.80
N ARG A 17 14.71 -23.88 -6.73
CA ARG A 17 13.29 -24.19 -6.56
C ARG A 17 13.14 -25.69 -6.82
N LEU A 18 12.86 -26.45 -5.76
CA LEU A 18 12.58 -27.87 -5.87
C LEU A 18 11.43 -28.09 -6.87
N VAL A 19 11.68 -28.98 -7.81
CA VAL A 19 10.66 -29.46 -8.74
C VAL A 19 9.98 -30.63 -8.04
N THR A 20 8.66 -30.59 -7.87
CA THR A 20 7.93 -31.74 -7.32
C THR A 20 8.20 -32.97 -8.18
N SER A 21 8.14 -34.18 -7.61
CA SER A 21 8.32 -35.42 -8.39
C SER A 21 7.40 -35.47 -9.63
N THR A 22 6.19 -34.93 -9.52
CA THR A 22 5.25 -34.75 -10.64
C THR A 22 5.77 -33.77 -11.70
N ALA A 23 6.28 -32.61 -11.29
CA ALA A 23 6.82 -31.63 -12.23
C ALA A 23 8.14 -32.11 -12.86
N ALA A 24 8.94 -32.91 -12.14
CA ALA A 24 10.16 -33.53 -12.66
C ALA A 24 9.83 -34.58 -13.73
N ALA A 25 8.80 -35.40 -13.48
CA ALA A 25 8.29 -36.35 -14.46
C ALA A 25 7.75 -35.66 -15.73
N LEU A 26 7.01 -34.55 -15.57
CA LEU A 26 6.52 -33.75 -16.70
C LEU A 26 7.68 -33.10 -17.49
N LEU A 27 8.70 -32.58 -16.80
CA LEU A 27 9.87 -32.00 -17.45
C LEU A 27 10.67 -33.06 -18.22
N ALA A 28 10.86 -34.26 -17.65
CA ALA A 28 11.48 -35.37 -18.34
C ALA A 28 10.66 -35.84 -19.55
N GLN A 29 9.32 -35.78 -19.48
CA GLN A 29 8.44 -36.12 -20.60
C GLN A 29 8.49 -35.08 -21.72
N CYS A 30 8.60 -33.79 -21.39
CA CYS A 30 8.69 -32.70 -22.37
C CYS A 30 10.10 -32.52 -22.94
N TYR A 31 11.13 -32.83 -22.15
CA TYR A 31 12.54 -32.58 -22.47
C TYR A 31 13.36 -33.80 -22.04
N GLY A 32 13.30 -34.88 -22.86
CA GLY A 32 13.81 -36.23 -22.58
C GLY A 32 15.22 -36.38 -22.00
N ASP A 33 16.03 -35.33 -22.02
CA ASP A 33 17.41 -35.31 -21.52
C ASP A 33 17.59 -34.62 -20.16
N ILE A 34 16.52 -34.10 -19.53
CA ILE A 34 16.63 -33.52 -18.18
C ILE A 34 16.81 -34.64 -17.15
N LYS A 35 18.06 -34.81 -16.69
CA LYS A 35 18.38 -35.65 -15.53
C LYS A 35 18.26 -34.83 -14.26
N THR A 36 17.30 -35.18 -13.40
CA THR A 36 17.27 -34.70 -12.01
C THR A 36 18.39 -35.38 -11.21
N LEU A 37 19.11 -34.63 -10.38
CA LEU A 37 20.14 -35.21 -9.52
C LEU A 37 19.50 -35.94 -8.32
N PRO A 38 20.17 -36.96 -7.75
CA PRO A 38 19.76 -37.52 -6.46
C PRO A 38 19.68 -36.39 -5.42
N GLY A 39 18.53 -36.25 -4.75
CA GLY A 39 18.27 -35.17 -3.80
C GLY A 39 17.46 -33.98 -4.35
N ASP A 40 17.29 -33.85 -5.67
CA ASP A 40 16.47 -32.77 -6.26
C ASP A 40 14.96 -32.94 -5.96
N THR A 41 14.56 -34.12 -5.50
CA THR A 41 13.20 -34.43 -5.02
C THR A 41 13.08 -34.52 -3.50
N GLU A 42 14.20 -34.41 -2.77
CA GLU A 42 14.17 -34.42 -1.30
C GLU A 42 13.67 -33.09 -0.76
N GLU A 43 12.95 -33.14 0.36
CA GLU A 43 12.45 -31.93 0.99
C GLU A 43 13.60 -31.07 1.50
N CYS A 44 13.78 -29.88 0.91
CA CYS A 44 14.78 -28.93 1.39
C CYS A 44 14.29 -28.28 2.68
N LEU A 45 14.95 -28.63 3.80
CA LEU A 45 14.65 -28.08 5.13
C LEU A 45 14.66 -26.55 5.15
N LEU A 46 15.58 -25.91 4.41
CA LEU A 46 15.63 -24.45 4.29
C LEU A 46 14.42 -23.88 3.54
N CYS A 47 13.98 -24.54 2.47
CA CYS A 47 12.77 -24.15 1.73
C CYS A 47 11.51 -24.33 2.58
N GLN A 48 11.42 -25.43 3.36
CA GLN A 48 10.31 -25.63 4.29
C GLN A 48 10.29 -24.59 5.40
N GLN A 49 11.43 -24.30 6.00
CA GLN A 49 11.54 -23.29 7.04
C GLN A 49 11.14 -21.91 6.50
N LYS A 50 11.61 -21.55 5.31
CA LYS A 50 11.20 -20.32 4.62
C LYS A 50 9.71 -20.29 4.33
N ALA A 51 9.13 -21.38 3.81
CA ALA A 51 7.70 -21.48 3.55
C ALA A 51 6.86 -21.31 4.83
N ARG A 52 7.31 -21.88 5.96
CA ARG A 52 6.66 -21.68 7.28
C ARG A 52 6.76 -20.22 7.74
N GLN A 53 7.93 -19.60 7.62
CA GLN A 53 8.11 -18.18 7.95
C GLN A 53 7.23 -17.28 7.09
N ASP A 54 7.15 -17.55 5.79
CA ASP A 54 6.30 -16.80 4.86
C ASP A 54 4.81 -17.02 5.18
N ALA A 55 4.41 -18.22 5.58
CA ALA A 55 3.04 -18.52 6.00
C ALA A 55 2.63 -17.78 7.29
N GLU A 56 3.51 -17.74 8.30
CA GLU A 56 3.28 -16.98 9.54
C GLU A 56 3.22 -15.46 9.24
N ARG A 57 4.17 -14.93 8.47
CA ARG A 57 4.11 -13.52 8.02
C ARG A 57 2.81 -13.21 7.27
N ALA A 58 2.35 -14.11 6.41
CA ALA A 58 1.08 -13.93 5.70
C ALA A 58 -0.12 -13.99 6.65
N LYS A 59 -0.06 -14.74 7.74
CA LYS A 59 -1.09 -14.78 8.79
C LYS A 59 -1.15 -13.46 9.56
N ASP A 60 -0.01 -12.95 9.99
CA ASP A 60 0.08 -11.66 10.70
C ASP A 60 -0.44 -10.52 9.84
N LEU A 61 -0.03 -10.47 8.56
CA LEU A 61 -0.52 -9.47 7.60
C LEU A 61 -2.03 -9.57 7.36
N ARG A 62 -2.59 -10.79 7.37
CA ARG A 62 -4.05 -10.97 7.26
C ARG A 62 -4.77 -10.41 8.49
N GLY A 63 -4.26 -10.67 9.69
CA GLY A 63 -4.80 -10.13 10.93
C GLY A 63 -4.81 -8.60 10.92
N LEU A 64 -3.68 -8.00 10.59
CA LEU A 64 -3.54 -6.54 10.49
C LEU A 64 -4.51 -5.93 9.45
N LYS A 65 -4.64 -6.54 8.28
CA LYS A 65 -5.61 -6.09 7.26
C LYS A 65 -7.05 -6.19 7.71
N GLN A 66 -7.39 -7.22 8.48
CA GLN A 66 -8.73 -7.38 9.02
C GLN A 66 -9.04 -6.29 10.05
N GLU A 67 -8.06 -5.91 10.86
CA GLU A 67 -8.17 -4.75 11.76
C GLU A 67 -8.34 -3.44 10.97
N HIS A 68 -7.51 -3.20 9.95
CA HIS A 68 -7.67 -2.04 9.09
C HIS A 68 -9.04 -1.98 8.41
N LYS A 69 -9.57 -3.11 7.92
CA LYS A 69 -10.94 -3.18 7.36
C LYS A 69 -12.01 -2.81 8.38
N LYS A 70 -11.84 -3.17 9.65
CA LYS A 70 -12.80 -2.84 10.71
C LYS A 70 -12.86 -1.32 10.94
N HIS A 71 -11.71 -0.65 10.96
CA HIS A 71 -11.62 0.79 11.20
C HIS A 71 -11.89 1.63 9.94
N LEU A 72 -11.53 1.13 8.77
CA LEU A 72 -11.58 1.85 7.48
C LEU A 72 -12.67 1.32 6.54
N GLY A 73 -13.59 0.49 7.03
CA GLY A 73 -14.56 -0.24 6.19
C GLY A 73 -15.34 0.66 5.22
N GLN A 74 -15.70 1.87 5.65
CA GLN A 74 -16.38 2.83 4.78
C GLN A 74 -15.53 3.23 3.57
N LEU A 75 -14.22 3.50 3.79
CA LEU A 75 -13.28 3.82 2.71
C LEU A 75 -13.00 2.60 1.82
N GLY A 76 -12.87 1.43 2.45
CA GLY A 76 -12.64 0.15 1.77
C GLY A 76 -13.76 -0.26 0.83
N ASP A 77 -15.01 0.07 1.18
CA ASP A 77 -16.21 -0.27 0.40
C ASP A 77 -16.54 0.74 -0.70
N GLY A 78 -15.70 1.77 -0.88
CA GLY A 78 -15.96 2.84 -1.86
C GLY A 78 -17.12 3.75 -1.47
N ARG A 79 -17.52 3.76 -0.19
CA ARG A 79 -18.59 4.63 0.31
C ARG A 79 -17.99 5.96 0.76
N SER A 80 -18.26 7.03 0.02
CA SER A 80 -17.96 8.37 0.50
C SER A 80 -18.93 8.76 1.61
N LEU A 81 -18.41 9.34 2.69
CA LEU A 81 -19.26 10.00 3.68
C LEU A 81 -19.95 11.19 3.03
N THR A 82 -21.24 11.36 3.34
CA THR A 82 -21.95 12.61 3.08
C THR A 82 -21.69 13.53 4.26
N PRO A 83 -21.02 14.68 4.07
CA PRO A 83 -20.71 15.57 5.16
C PRO A 83 -22.00 16.20 5.73
N ARG A 84 -22.02 16.48 7.04
CA ARG A 84 -23.12 17.16 7.74
C ARG A 84 -22.73 18.59 8.09
N SER A 85 -23.73 19.49 8.11
CA SER A 85 -23.53 20.90 8.46
C SER A 85 -22.88 21.02 9.85
N GLY A 86 -21.88 21.87 9.97
CA GLY A 86 -21.20 22.21 11.23
C GLY A 86 -20.28 21.12 11.79
N ALA A 87 -20.18 19.95 11.15
CA ALA A 87 -19.25 18.91 11.56
C ALA A 87 -17.89 19.08 10.86
N SER A 88 -16.80 18.80 11.59
CA SER A 88 -15.45 18.85 11.02
C SER A 88 -15.12 17.54 10.32
N TYR A 89 -14.54 17.66 9.13
CA TYR A 89 -14.07 16.54 8.32
C TYR A 89 -12.66 16.80 7.80
N MET A 90 -12.01 15.72 7.35
CA MET A 90 -10.73 15.78 6.64
C MET A 90 -10.91 15.27 5.21
N LEU A 91 -10.18 15.89 4.29
CA LEU A 91 -10.13 15.45 2.90
C LEU A 91 -8.92 14.54 2.65
N ILE A 92 -9.17 13.45 1.93
CA ILE A 92 -8.13 12.52 1.45
C ILE A 92 -8.24 12.39 -0.06
N ALA A 93 -7.14 12.43 -0.79
CA ALA A 93 -7.14 12.19 -2.23
C ALA A 93 -7.66 10.79 -2.58
N GLU A 94 -8.63 10.71 -3.50
CA GLU A 94 -9.25 9.43 -3.92
C GLU A 94 -8.20 8.45 -4.47
N ALA A 95 -7.17 8.97 -5.16
CA ALA A 95 -6.07 8.15 -5.68
C ALA A 95 -5.28 7.39 -4.59
N TRP A 96 -5.19 7.93 -3.37
CA TRP A 96 -4.59 7.21 -2.23
C TRP A 96 -5.56 6.18 -1.67
N VAL A 97 -6.85 6.54 -1.60
CA VAL A 97 -7.92 5.62 -1.13
C VAL A 97 -8.02 4.39 -2.04
N ASP A 98 -7.84 4.53 -3.36
CA ASP A 98 -7.81 3.39 -4.29
C ASP A 98 -6.65 2.43 -4.03
N ARG A 99 -5.47 2.97 -3.69
CA ARG A 99 -4.33 2.14 -3.26
C ARG A 99 -4.64 1.42 -1.95
N LEU A 100 -5.30 2.11 -1.01
CA LEU A 100 -5.77 1.50 0.23
C LEU A 100 -6.76 0.36 -0.04
N ARG A 101 -7.78 0.56 -0.88
CA ARG A 101 -8.74 -0.48 -1.27
C ARG A 101 -8.02 -1.70 -1.85
N THR A 102 -7.07 -1.46 -2.76
CA THR A 102 -6.25 -2.52 -3.37
C THR A 102 -5.42 -3.27 -2.32
N TYR A 103 -4.84 -2.57 -1.34
CA TYR A 103 -4.09 -3.19 -0.25
C TYR A 103 -4.98 -4.05 0.68
N LEU A 104 -6.19 -3.59 0.96
CA LEU A 104 -7.16 -4.32 1.79
C LEU A 104 -7.67 -5.58 1.08
N LEU A 105 -7.68 -5.61 -0.26
CA LEU A 105 -8.14 -6.74 -1.07
C LEU A 105 -7.02 -7.72 -1.50
N SER A 106 -5.81 -7.21 -1.75
CA SER A 106 -4.69 -8.00 -2.29
C SER A 106 -3.59 -8.24 -1.25
N SER A 107 -2.66 -9.18 -1.51
CA SER A 107 -1.52 -9.47 -0.62
C SER A 107 -0.25 -8.66 -0.92
N LEU A 108 -0.21 -7.84 -1.99
CA LEU A 108 1.06 -7.54 -2.66
C LEU A 108 1.62 -6.12 -2.51
N HIS A 109 0.89 -5.14 -1.95
CA HIS A 109 1.37 -3.74 -1.99
C HIS A 109 1.13 -2.99 -0.68
N GLN A 110 2.14 -2.32 -0.15
CA GLN A 110 1.94 -1.30 0.88
C GLN A 110 1.36 -0.04 0.25
N VAL A 111 0.45 0.63 0.95
CA VAL A 111 -0.23 1.85 0.47
C VAL A 111 0.72 3.06 0.44
N GLY A 112 1.66 3.08 1.40
CA GLY A 112 2.50 4.25 1.69
C GLY A 112 1.75 5.36 2.44
N PRO A 113 2.45 6.46 2.77
CA PRO A 113 1.84 7.60 3.46
C PRO A 113 0.76 8.29 2.64
N VAL A 114 -0.17 8.95 3.33
CA VAL A 114 -1.21 9.75 2.67
C VAL A 114 -0.58 10.87 1.86
N ASP A 115 -0.94 10.93 0.59
CA ASP A 115 -0.52 11.96 -0.35
C ASP A 115 -1.73 12.76 -0.82
N ASN A 116 -1.85 13.98 -0.28
CA ASN A 116 -2.86 14.96 -0.66
C ASN A 116 -2.33 16.03 -1.62
N SER A 117 -1.11 15.88 -2.15
CA SER A 117 -0.55 16.85 -3.11
C SER A 117 -1.44 17.11 -4.34
N PRO A 118 -2.20 16.13 -4.89
CA PRO A 118 -3.08 16.42 -6.03
C PRO A 118 -4.26 17.34 -5.69
N LEU A 119 -4.55 17.53 -4.39
CA LEU A 119 -5.64 18.39 -3.95
C LEU A 119 -5.22 19.85 -3.77
N LEU A 120 -3.91 20.11 -3.73
CA LEU A 120 -3.34 21.40 -3.35
C LEU A 120 -2.78 22.11 -4.58
N ASP A 121 -3.07 23.41 -4.67
CA ASP A 121 -2.43 24.25 -5.65
C ASP A 121 -0.99 24.56 -5.21
N SER A 122 -0.01 24.14 -6.02
CA SER A 122 1.41 24.36 -5.76
C SER A 122 1.80 25.84 -5.89
N SER A 123 0.97 26.65 -6.56
CA SER A 123 1.24 28.06 -6.85
C SER A 123 0.78 29.01 -5.74
N VAL A 124 -0.18 28.61 -4.88
CA VAL A 124 -0.69 29.43 -3.78
C VAL A 124 -1.01 28.56 -2.54
N PRO A 125 -0.18 28.60 -1.47
CA PRO A 125 -0.46 27.86 -0.24
C PRO A 125 -1.53 28.57 0.64
N PRO A 126 -2.51 27.86 1.22
CA PRO A 126 -3.03 26.53 0.90
C PRO A 126 -4.41 26.67 0.22
N ASN A 127 -4.43 26.78 -1.10
CA ASN A 127 -5.67 26.74 -1.85
C ASN A 127 -5.93 25.32 -2.37
N LEU A 128 -7.18 24.88 -2.24
CA LEU A 128 -7.64 23.66 -2.90
C LEU A 128 -7.82 23.97 -4.40
N VAL A 129 -7.46 23.02 -5.26
CA VAL A 129 -7.67 23.15 -6.72
C VAL A 129 -9.13 22.92 -7.13
N PHE A 130 -10.00 22.63 -6.16
CA PHE A 130 -11.43 22.37 -6.33
C PHE A 130 -12.20 22.97 -5.15
N ASP A 131 -13.50 23.19 -5.35
CA ASP A 131 -14.41 23.49 -4.26
C ASP A 131 -14.92 22.19 -3.64
N PRO A 132 -14.55 21.84 -2.40
CA PRO A 132 -15.05 20.62 -1.78
C PRO A 132 -16.57 20.63 -1.56
N LEU A 133 -17.21 21.81 -1.59
CA LEU A 133 -18.65 21.96 -1.41
C LEU A 133 -19.43 21.84 -2.72
N ASP A 134 -18.76 21.71 -3.87
CA ASP A 134 -19.42 21.45 -5.14
C ASP A 134 -19.95 20.00 -5.21
N LEU A 135 -21.16 19.81 -4.66
CA LEU A 135 -21.87 18.54 -4.68
C LEU A 135 -22.34 18.11 -6.07
N SER A 136 -22.19 18.96 -7.10
CA SER A 136 -22.53 18.60 -8.48
C SER A 136 -21.48 17.69 -9.11
N GLN A 137 -20.28 17.61 -8.52
CA GLN A 137 -19.21 16.77 -9.01
C GLN A 137 -19.53 15.28 -8.78
N LYS A 138 -19.82 14.55 -9.86
CA LYS A 138 -20.15 13.12 -9.79
C LYS A 138 -19.02 12.24 -9.24
N ASN A 139 -17.78 12.66 -9.46
CA ASN A 139 -16.57 11.95 -9.03
C ASN A 139 -15.59 12.95 -8.43
N PRO A 140 -15.78 13.36 -7.17
CA PRO A 140 -14.82 14.25 -6.52
C PRO A 140 -13.44 13.57 -6.45
N PRO A 141 -12.33 14.31 -6.65
CA PRO A 141 -10.97 13.76 -6.56
C PRO A 141 -10.56 13.44 -5.10
N PHE A 142 -11.51 13.45 -4.17
CA PHE A 142 -11.29 13.35 -2.74
C PHE A 142 -12.42 12.59 -2.04
N VAL A 143 -12.13 12.14 -0.82
CA VAL A 143 -13.08 11.52 0.09
C VAL A 143 -13.10 12.27 1.41
N TRP A 144 -14.31 12.42 1.96
CA TRP A 144 -14.54 12.92 3.30
C TRP A 144 -14.30 11.83 4.33
N VAL A 145 -13.49 12.12 5.35
CA VAL A 145 -13.32 11.26 6.52
C VAL A 145 -13.56 12.03 7.81
N THR A 146 -13.98 11.33 8.86
CA THR A 146 -14.11 11.95 10.19
C THR A 146 -12.73 12.13 10.84
N PRO A 147 -12.61 12.99 11.88
CA PRO A 147 -11.37 13.16 12.63
C PRO A 147 -10.81 11.85 13.22
N GLU A 148 -11.67 10.95 13.67
CA GLU A 148 -11.28 9.66 14.24
C GLU A 148 -10.65 8.75 13.19
N VAL A 149 -11.25 8.72 11.99
CA VAL A 149 -10.71 7.95 10.85
C VAL A 149 -9.38 8.54 10.39
N TRP A 150 -9.28 9.87 10.33
CA TRP A 150 -8.02 10.54 9.98
C TRP A 150 -6.90 10.23 10.99
N ALA A 151 -7.19 10.29 12.29
CA ALA A 151 -6.23 9.97 13.33
C ALA A 151 -5.70 8.53 13.20
N TYR A 152 -6.60 7.58 12.94
CA TYR A 152 -6.22 6.19 12.67
C TYR A 152 -5.31 6.08 11.45
N ILE A 153 -5.66 6.76 10.35
CA ILE A 153 -4.85 6.75 9.13
C ILE A 153 -3.45 7.33 9.37
N GLN A 154 -3.35 8.47 10.05
CA GLN A 154 -2.05 9.06 10.39
C GLN A 154 -1.20 8.14 11.26
N GLN A 155 -1.80 7.47 12.24
CA GLN A 155 -1.08 6.55 13.13
C GLN A 155 -0.48 5.35 12.37
N HIS A 156 -1.21 4.79 11.41
CA HIS A 156 -0.83 3.52 10.76
C HIS A 156 -0.13 3.68 9.41
N PHE A 157 -0.44 4.74 8.67
CA PHE A 157 0.09 4.96 7.33
C PHE A 157 0.98 6.20 7.26
N GLY A 158 0.81 7.16 8.18
CA GLY A 158 1.48 8.46 8.12
C GLY A 158 0.92 9.36 7.03
N GLY A 159 1.59 10.48 6.77
CA GLY A 159 1.19 11.44 5.74
C GLY A 159 1.42 12.89 6.13
N GLY A 160 1.04 13.79 5.23
CA GLY A 160 1.06 15.23 5.46
C GLY A 160 0.02 15.68 6.49
N PRO A 161 -0.05 16.99 6.77
CA PRO A 161 -1.02 17.53 7.71
C PRO A 161 -2.45 17.43 7.14
N PRO A 162 -3.48 17.39 8.02
CA PRO A 162 -4.88 17.28 7.58
C PRO A 162 -5.34 18.49 6.78
N ILE A 163 -6.14 18.23 5.75
CA ILE A 163 -6.96 19.25 5.09
C ILE A 163 -8.31 19.24 5.79
N SER A 164 -8.49 20.13 6.77
CA SER A 164 -9.72 20.20 7.59
C SER A 164 -10.76 21.12 6.95
N VAL A 165 -11.99 20.63 6.85
CA VAL A 165 -13.12 21.35 6.28
C VAL A 165 -14.35 21.17 7.18
N THR A 166 -15.01 22.28 7.48
CA THR A 166 -16.32 22.30 8.14
C THR A 166 -17.34 22.85 7.15
N PRO A 167 -18.23 22.02 6.57
CA PRO A 167 -19.29 22.49 5.71
C PRO A 167 -20.31 23.24 6.54
N LEU A 168 -20.68 24.44 6.11
CA LEU A 168 -21.81 25.18 6.65
C LEU A 168 -22.91 25.16 5.58
N PHE A 169 -23.91 24.31 5.79
CA PHE A 169 -25.17 24.32 5.03
C PHE A 169 -26.11 25.29 5.75
N ASP A 170 -26.48 26.38 5.09
CA ASP A 170 -27.55 27.25 5.56
C ASP A 170 -28.90 26.55 5.30
N PRO A 171 -29.75 26.30 6.32
CA PRO A 171 -31.03 25.63 6.10
C PRO A 171 -32.02 26.46 5.27
N GLU A 172 -31.81 27.77 5.17
CA GLU A 172 -32.67 28.69 4.41
C GLU A 172 -32.12 29.03 3.01
N ASP A 173 -30.86 28.67 2.72
CA ASP A 173 -30.19 29.04 1.49
C ASP A 173 -29.81 27.79 0.69
N LEU A 174 -30.68 27.41 -0.25
CA LEU A 174 -30.39 26.39 -1.26
C LEU A 174 -29.28 26.83 -2.24
N GLY A 175 -28.64 27.99 -2.06
CA GLY A 175 -27.63 28.54 -2.98
C GLY A 175 -26.30 29.01 -2.38
N GLY A 176 -26.13 29.02 -1.05
CA GLY A 176 -24.96 29.62 -0.40
C GLY A 176 -24.16 28.64 0.47
N LEU A 177 -23.07 28.07 -0.05
CA LEU A 177 -22.16 27.20 0.69
C LEU A 177 -20.91 28.00 1.10
N THR A 178 -20.60 28.05 2.40
CA THR A 178 -19.41 28.78 2.89
C THR A 178 -18.40 27.80 3.49
N LEU A 179 -17.16 27.84 2.98
CA LEU A 179 -16.06 26.97 3.41
C LEU A 179 -15.22 27.66 4.50
N GLN A 180 -15.13 27.06 5.70
CA GLN A 180 -14.06 27.38 6.63
C GLN A 180 -12.93 26.35 6.48
N VAL A 181 -11.89 26.72 5.73
CA VAL A 181 -10.61 25.97 5.70
C VAL A 181 -9.79 26.44 6.89
N ASN A 182 -9.59 25.56 7.87
CA ASN A 182 -8.66 25.85 8.95
C ASN A 182 -7.25 25.88 8.35
N LYS A 183 -6.62 27.06 8.34
CA LYS A 183 -5.24 27.24 7.85
C LYS A 183 -4.32 26.26 8.57
N LEU A 184 -3.59 25.48 7.78
CA LEU A 184 -2.50 24.64 8.25
C LEU A 184 -1.51 25.49 9.09
N PRO A 185 -1.08 25.02 10.28
CA PRO A 185 -0.01 25.72 10.99
C PRO A 185 1.24 25.69 10.12
N ASN A 186 1.72 26.88 9.72
CA ASN A 186 2.89 27.11 8.86
C ASN A 186 4.24 26.52 9.35
N LYS A 187 4.25 25.70 10.41
CA LYS A 187 5.47 25.21 11.07
C LYS A 187 5.99 23.85 10.59
N ALA A 188 5.36 23.19 9.60
CA ALA A 188 5.76 21.84 9.19
C ALA A 188 6.53 21.73 7.86
N LEU A 189 6.85 22.85 7.18
CA LEU A 189 7.53 22.83 5.87
C LEU A 189 9.07 22.93 5.93
N GLY A 190 9.68 22.69 7.10
CA GLY A 190 11.12 22.58 7.21
C GLY A 190 11.47 21.31 7.95
N LEU A 191 11.65 20.19 7.22
CA LEU A 191 12.48 19.02 7.57
C LEU A 191 12.19 17.87 6.56
N PHE A 192 12.49 18.08 5.29
CA PHE A 192 12.68 16.97 4.35
C PHE A 192 13.83 17.32 3.40
N ASN A 193 15.07 17.20 3.89
CA ASN A 193 16.21 16.85 3.05
C ASN A 193 17.45 16.45 3.88
N SER A 194 17.74 15.15 3.89
CA SER A 194 19.05 14.46 4.02
C SER A 194 18.71 13.03 4.44
N GLY A 195 18.64 12.06 3.53
CA GLY A 195 19.83 11.54 2.86
C GLY A 195 20.64 10.72 3.87
N LEU A 196 20.51 9.40 3.83
CA LEU A 196 21.60 8.42 4.01
C LEU A 196 21.05 6.99 3.81
N CYS A 197 21.33 6.46 2.62
CA CYS A 197 21.49 5.03 2.41
C CYS A 197 22.65 4.55 3.29
N GLY A 198 22.37 3.59 4.17
CA GLY A 198 23.39 2.83 4.90
C GLY A 198 23.08 1.35 4.75
N SER A 199 23.74 0.73 3.78
CA SER A 199 23.82 -0.73 3.63
C SER A 199 24.32 -1.37 4.93
N THR A 200 23.61 -2.37 5.42
CA THR A 200 24.14 -3.31 6.40
C THR A 200 24.31 -4.66 5.72
N ASP A 201 25.49 -4.89 5.17
CA ASP A 201 25.96 -6.22 4.82
C ASP A 201 26.13 -7.05 6.12
N PRO A 202 25.81 -8.35 6.12
CA PRO A 202 26.08 -9.23 7.24
C PRO A 202 27.58 -9.61 7.30
N PRO A 203 28.12 -9.94 8.49
CA PRO A 203 29.52 -10.28 8.64
C PRO A 203 29.84 -11.65 7.99
N VAL A 204 30.89 -11.67 7.18
CA VAL A 204 31.54 -12.88 6.68
C VAL A 204 32.33 -13.50 7.83
N CYS A 205 31.95 -14.71 8.25
CA CYS A 205 32.82 -15.57 9.05
C CYS A 205 33.93 -16.10 8.14
N GLN A 206 35.19 -15.80 8.48
CA GLN A 206 36.35 -16.50 7.93
C GLN A 206 36.75 -17.60 8.92
N GLU A 207 36.92 -18.82 8.40
CA GLU A 207 37.73 -19.89 9.00
C GLU A 207 39.22 -19.61 8.84
#